data_AF-A0A0N1AQV3-F1
#
_entry.id   AF-A0A0N1AQV3-F1
#
_cell.length_a   1.000
_cell.length_b   1.000
_cell.length_c   1.000
_cell.angle_alpha   90.00
_cell.angle_beta   90.00
_cell.angle_gamma   90.00
#
_symmetry.space_group_name_H-M   'P 1'
#
loop_
_entity.id
_entity.type
_entity.pdbx_description
1 polymer ?
#
loop_
_entity_poly.entity_id
_entity_poly.type
_entity_poly.pdbx_seq_one_letter_code
_entity_poly.pdbx_strand_id
1 'polypeptide(L)'
;MHRGRSGARPGGFTLIELLVVIAIVAISAGLITLSLRDGHAAKLEEEGARLAALLEMARAEARVAGTTVRWVPKREGSSDPDPDVQFRFVGLSELQALPTRWLDPATQAQVVGAATVVLGPEAILPPQRIVLRLENQRLELASDGLGPFAVAGSGAAP
;
A
#
# COMPACT_ATOMS: atom_id res chain seq x y z
N MET A 1 27.29 -63.02 -34.97
CA MET A 1 26.99 -61.58 -34.81
C MET A 1 26.23 -61.38 -33.50
N HIS A 2 26.91 -60.93 -32.44
CA HIS A 2 26.29 -60.66 -31.13
C HIS A 2 26.56 -59.18 -30.77
N ARG A 3 25.53 -58.33 -30.87
CA ARG A 3 25.62 -56.91 -30.47
C ARG A 3 25.51 -56.84 -28.95
N GLY A 4 26.59 -56.43 -28.29
CA GLY A 4 26.57 -56.11 -26.86
C GLY A 4 25.66 -54.91 -26.61
N ARG A 5 24.64 -55.11 -25.76
CA ARG A 5 23.87 -54.01 -25.15
C ARG A 5 24.72 -53.43 -24.03
N SER A 6 25.28 -52.24 -24.25
CA SER A 6 25.88 -51.44 -23.18
C SER A 6 24.76 -50.96 -22.26
N GLY A 7 24.67 -51.57 -21.07
CA GLY A 7 23.78 -51.10 -20.01
C GLY A 7 24.23 -49.72 -19.54
N ALA A 8 23.38 -48.71 -19.71
CA ALA A 8 23.55 -47.42 -19.10
C ALA A 8 23.48 -47.59 -17.57
N ARG A 9 24.59 -47.34 -16.88
CA ARG A 9 24.59 -47.29 -15.41
C ARG A 9 23.77 -46.08 -14.99
N PRO A 10 22.77 -46.22 -14.09
CA PRO A 10 22.11 -45.06 -13.52
C PRO A 10 23.16 -44.26 -12.77
N GLY A 11 23.36 -42.99 -13.18
CA GLY A 11 24.24 -42.07 -12.48
C GLY A 11 23.68 -41.83 -11.08
N GLY A 12 24.44 -42.21 -10.05
CA GLY A 12 24.08 -41.93 -8.67
C GLY A 12 24.30 -40.45 -8.37
N PHE A 13 23.29 -39.79 -7.80
CA PHE A 13 23.38 -38.40 -7.34
C PHE A 13 24.45 -38.30 -6.26
N THR A 14 25.38 -37.36 -6.40
CA THR A 14 26.45 -37.20 -5.42
C THR A 14 26.00 -36.33 -4.25
N LEU A 15 26.59 -36.51 -3.06
CA LEU A 15 26.33 -35.64 -1.90
C LEU A 15 26.58 -34.16 -2.25
N ILE A 16 27.63 -33.89 -3.04
CA ILE A 16 27.98 -32.53 -3.44
C ILE A 16 26.93 -31.93 -4.40
N GLU A 17 26.34 -32.74 -5.28
CA GLU A 17 25.26 -32.30 -6.18
C GLU A 17 24.02 -31.91 -5.40
N LEU A 18 23.64 -32.70 -4.39
CA LEU A 18 22.54 -32.36 -3.50
C LEU A 18 22.84 -31.09 -2.70
N LEU A 19 24.06 -30.95 -2.16
CA LEU A 19 24.49 -29.75 -1.44
C LEU A 19 24.45 -28.49 -2.31
N VAL A 20 24.87 -28.59 -3.57
CA VAL A 20 24.82 -27.46 -4.52
C VAL A 20 23.37 -27.11 -4.87
N VAL A 21 22.51 -28.10 -5.10
CA VAL A 21 21.09 -27.86 -5.39
C VAL A 21 20.41 -27.14 -4.22
N ILE A 22 20.58 -27.62 -2.99
CA ILE A 22 19.98 -26.94 -1.82
C ILE A 22 20.58 -25.55 -1.60
N ALA A 23 21.88 -25.36 -1.88
CA ALA A 23 22.51 -24.05 -1.77
C ALA A 23 21.91 -23.06 -2.78
N ILE A 24 21.74 -23.48 -4.04
CA ILE A 24 21.12 -22.65 -5.08
C ILE A 24 19.65 -22.34 -4.74
N VAL A 25 18.88 -23.34 -4.30
CA VAL A 25 17.48 -23.14 -3.88
C VAL A 25 17.40 -22.17 -2.71
N ALA A 26 18.27 -22.29 -1.71
CA ALA A 26 18.30 -21.39 -0.56
C ALA A 26 18.60 -19.94 -0.95
N ILE A 27 19.61 -19.72 -1.80
CA ILE A 27 19.96 -18.38 -2.32
C ILE A 27 18.80 -17.82 -3.14
N SER A 28 18.21 -18.63 -4.02
CA SER A 28 17.10 -18.21 -4.89
C SER A 28 15.88 -17.81 -4.07
N ALA A 29 15.52 -18.59 -3.05
CA ALA A 29 14.43 -18.26 -2.13
C ALA A 29 14.68 -16.95 -1.37
N GLY A 30 15.92 -16.70 -0.95
CA GLY A 30 16.32 -15.43 -0.33
C GLY A 30 16.12 -14.23 -1.25
N LEU A 31 16.56 -14.32 -2.52
CA LEU A 31 16.42 -13.25 -3.50
C LEU A 31 14.95 -12.94 -3.84
N ILE A 32 14.11 -13.97 -3.98
CA ILE A 32 12.68 -13.80 -4.23
C ILE A 32 12.00 -13.02 -3.09
N THR A 33 12.35 -13.35 -1.84
CA THR A 33 11.77 -12.69 -0.66
C THR A 33 12.11 -11.20 -0.62
N LEU A 34 13.36 -10.84 -0.96
CA LEU A 34 13.77 -9.43 -1.05
C LEU A 34 13.02 -8.68 -2.15
N SER A 35 12.92 -9.27 -3.34
CA SER A 35 12.19 -8.67 -4.47
C SER A 35 10.71 -8.42 -4.18
N LEU A 36 10.04 -9.36 -3.47
CA LEU A 36 8.65 -9.17 -3.02
C LEU A 36 8.52 -8.01 -2.03
N ARG A 37 9.44 -7.92 -1.07
CA ARG A 37 9.46 -6.84 -0.08
C ARG A 37 9.59 -5.47 -0.75
N ASP A 38 10.49 -5.35 -1.71
CA ASP A 38 10.70 -4.13 -2.49
C ASP A 38 9.47 -3.81 -3.35
N GLY A 39 8.84 -4.83 -3.92
CA GLY A 39 7.56 -4.69 -4.64
C GLY A 39 6.42 -4.15 -3.76
N HIS A 40 6.29 -4.63 -2.52
CA HIS A 40 5.30 -4.08 -1.58
C HIS A 40 5.60 -2.63 -1.18
N ALA A 41 6.87 -2.26 -1.04
CA ALA A 41 7.24 -0.88 -0.74
C ALA A 41 6.87 0.06 -1.91
N ALA A 42 7.22 -0.30 -3.14
CA ALA A 42 6.86 0.45 -4.35
C ALA A 42 5.34 0.60 -4.52
N LYS A 43 4.57 -0.48 -4.30
CA LYS A 43 3.10 -0.41 -4.30
C LYS A 43 2.55 0.57 -3.27
N LEU A 44 3.12 0.58 -2.07
CA LEU A 44 2.68 1.45 -0.99
C LEU A 44 3.02 2.92 -1.27
N GLU A 45 4.14 3.19 -1.93
CA GLU A 45 4.51 4.53 -2.43
C GLU A 45 3.53 5.02 -3.50
N GLU A 46 3.18 4.17 -4.47
CA GLU A 46 2.18 4.47 -5.50
C GLU A 46 0.81 4.77 -4.86
N GLU A 47 0.37 3.93 -3.93
CA GLU A 47 -0.88 4.16 -3.20
C GLU A 47 -0.83 5.44 -2.37
N GLY A 48 0.29 5.74 -1.71
CA GLY A 48 0.48 6.96 -0.95
C GLY A 48 0.36 8.22 -1.82
N ALA A 49 1.03 8.23 -2.98
CA ALA A 49 0.95 9.32 -3.94
C ALA A 49 -0.46 9.49 -4.50
N ARG A 50 -1.13 8.38 -4.83
CA ARG A 50 -2.52 8.38 -5.29
C ARG A 50 -3.46 8.93 -4.23
N LEU A 51 -3.35 8.45 -2.99
CA LEU A 51 -4.20 8.91 -1.89
C LEU A 51 -3.98 10.41 -1.63
N ALA A 52 -2.74 10.89 -1.62
CA ALA A 52 -2.45 12.31 -1.47
C ALA A 52 -3.18 13.16 -2.53
N ALA A 53 -3.12 12.76 -3.81
CA ALA A 53 -3.86 13.44 -4.88
C ALA A 53 -5.38 13.44 -4.66
N LEU A 54 -5.96 12.31 -4.22
CA LEU A 54 -7.39 12.22 -3.92
C LEU A 54 -7.79 13.12 -2.74
N LEU A 55 -6.97 13.18 -1.69
CA LEU A 55 -7.21 14.08 -0.56
C LEU A 55 -7.18 15.54 -1.00
N GLU A 56 -6.23 15.93 -1.86
CA GLU A 56 -6.16 17.30 -2.38
C GLU A 56 -7.34 17.67 -3.29
N MET A 57 -7.80 16.74 -4.12
CA MET A 57 -9.04 16.92 -4.90
C MET A 57 -10.24 17.16 -3.98
N ALA A 58 -10.39 16.35 -2.93
CA ALA A 58 -11.46 16.51 -1.96
C ALA A 58 -11.34 17.80 -1.13
N ARG A 59 -10.13 18.26 -0.81
CA ARG A 59 -9.91 19.58 -0.17
C ARG A 59 -10.32 20.72 -1.08
N ALA A 60 -9.95 20.65 -2.37
CA ALA A 60 -10.35 21.65 -3.35
C ALA A 60 -11.87 21.72 -3.49
N GLU A 61 -12.54 20.57 -3.57
CA GLU A 61 -14.00 20.51 -3.63
C GLU A 61 -14.65 21.05 -2.35
N ALA A 62 -14.15 20.69 -1.16
CA ALA A 62 -14.64 21.23 0.11
C ALA A 62 -14.61 22.76 0.14
N ARG A 63 -13.51 23.37 -0.36
CA ARG A 63 -13.38 24.83 -0.45
C ARG A 63 -14.35 25.46 -1.45
N VAL A 64 -14.54 24.82 -2.61
CA VAL A 64 -15.46 25.31 -3.66
C VAL A 64 -16.91 25.20 -3.20
N ALA A 65 -17.30 24.07 -2.62
CA ALA A 65 -18.64 23.83 -2.13
C ALA A 65 -18.95 24.54 -0.79
N GLY A 66 -17.92 24.95 -0.05
CA GLY A 66 -18.06 25.53 1.29
C GLY A 66 -18.58 24.52 2.33
N THR A 67 -18.43 23.22 2.08
CA THR A 67 -18.93 22.15 2.94
C THR A 67 -17.79 21.37 3.61
N THR A 68 -18.08 20.82 4.78
CA THR A 68 -17.11 19.96 5.47
C THR A 68 -16.99 18.61 4.79
N VAL A 69 -15.80 18.30 4.29
CA VAL A 69 -15.46 17.00 3.72
C VAL A 69 -14.55 16.25 4.68
N ARG A 70 -14.83 14.96 4.88
CA ARG A 70 -14.04 14.06 5.71
C ARG A 70 -13.66 12.80 4.95
N TRP A 71 -12.40 12.40 5.03
CA TRP A 71 -11.95 11.10 4.58
C TRP A 71 -11.96 10.08 5.72
N VAL A 72 -12.55 8.92 5.47
CA VAL A 72 -12.80 7.87 6.48
C VAL A 72 -12.26 6.53 5.96
N PRO A 73 -11.20 5.96 6.55
CA PRO A 73 -10.77 4.61 6.21
C PRO A 73 -11.72 3.57 6.78
N LYS A 74 -11.88 2.44 6.08
CA LYS A 74 -12.54 1.26 6.63
C LYS A 74 -11.73 0.75 7.81
N ARG A 75 -12.37 0.59 8.97
CA ARG A 75 -11.73 0.01 10.14
C ARG A 75 -11.84 -1.50 10.10
N GLU A 76 -10.82 -2.18 10.62
CA GLU A 76 -10.88 -3.62 10.83
C GLU A 76 -12.08 -3.97 11.73
N GLY A 77 -12.86 -4.96 11.31
CA GLY A 77 -14.10 -5.34 12.00
C GLY A 77 -15.31 -4.41 11.77
N SER A 78 -15.18 -3.33 11.00
CA SER A 78 -16.35 -2.53 10.60
C SER A 78 -17.06 -3.15 9.39
N SER A 79 -18.36 -3.39 9.54
CA SER A 79 -19.23 -3.84 8.45
C SER A 79 -19.76 -2.62 7.68
N ASP A 80 -19.04 -2.25 6.62
CA ASP A 80 -19.57 -1.34 5.62
C ASP A 80 -20.66 -2.08 4.80
N PRO A 81 -21.81 -1.45 4.49
CA PRO A 81 -22.85 -2.07 3.65
C PRO A 81 -22.35 -2.54 2.28
N ASP A 82 -21.33 -1.87 1.75
CA ASP A 82 -20.66 -2.23 0.52
C ASP A 82 -19.32 -2.92 0.83
N PRO A 83 -19.16 -4.23 0.53
CA PRO A 83 -17.95 -4.97 0.87
C PRO A 83 -16.70 -4.44 0.14
N ASP A 84 -16.87 -3.85 -1.05
CA ASP A 84 -15.77 -3.40 -1.91
C ASP A 84 -15.20 -2.04 -1.50
N VAL A 85 -15.91 -1.32 -0.61
CA VAL A 85 -15.46 -0.03 -0.11
C VAL A 85 -14.42 -0.22 0.98
N GLN A 86 -13.28 0.47 0.80
CA GLN A 86 -12.13 0.44 1.69
C GLN A 86 -11.87 1.80 2.35
N PHE A 87 -12.42 2.87 1.80
CA PHE A 87 -12.49 4.19 2.42
C PHE A 87 -13.57 5.04 1.75
N ARG A 88 -13.99 6.13 2.41
CA ARG A 88 -15.02 7.04 1.91
C ARG A 88 -14.63 8.49 2.06
N PHE A 89 -15.09 9.32 1.12
CA PHE A 89 -15.14 10.76 1.26
C PHE A 89 -16.58 11.17 1.61
N VAL A 90 -16.79 11.58 2.86
CA VAL A 90 -18.10 12.00 3.39
C VAL A 90 -18.22 13.50 3.24
N GLY A 91 -19.33 13.97 2.66
CA GLY A 91 -19.60 15.41 2.46
C GLY A 91 -19.37 15.90 1.02
N LEU A 92 -18.89 15.04 0.12
CA LEU A 92 -18.87 15.31 -1.32
C LEU A 92 -20.26 15.08 -1.93
N SER A 93 -20.53 15.77 -3.04
CA SER A 93 -21.72 15.51 -3.87
C SER A 93 -21.58 14.18 -4.61
N GLU A 94 -22.69 13.48 -4.82
CA GLU A 94 -22.76 12.24 -5.62
C GLU A 94 -22.23 12.44 -7.05
N LEU A 95 -22.29 13.68 -7.56
CA LEU A 95 -21.76 14.04 -8.88
C LEU A 95 -20.22 14.08 -8.94
N GLN A 96 -19.55 14.10 -7.79
CA GLN A 96 -18.08 14.16 -7.65
C GLN A 96 -17.56 12.91 -6.92
N ALA A 97 -18.07 11.75 -7.31
CA ALA A 97 -17.64 10.47 -6.73
C ALA A 97 -16.14 10.26 -6.93
N LEU A 98 -15.39 10.29 -5.83
CA LEU A 98 -13.98 9.90 -5.81
C LEU A 98 -13.85 8.38 -5.61
N PRO A 99 -12.73 7.77 -6.06
CA PRO A 99 -12.45 6.37 -5.79
C PRO A 99 -12.56 6.03 -4.29
N THR A 100 -13.06 4.84 -3.99
CA THR A 100 -13.32 4.34 -2.62
C THR A 100 -12.51 3.09 -2.27
N ARG A 101 -11.63 2.67 -3.19
CA ARG A 101 -10.81 1.46 -3.09
C ARG A 101 -9.33 1.74 -3.27
N TRP A 102 -8.52 0.91 -2.62
CA TRP A 102 -7.08 0.82 -2.86
C TRP A 102 -6.78 0.15 -4.20
N LEU A 103 -5.59 0.41 -4.73
CA LEU A 103 -4.99 -0.32 -5.85
C LEU A 103 -4.68 -1.77 -5.44
N ASP A 104 -4.08 -1.95 -4.26
CA ASP A 104 -3.87 -3.26 -3.65
C ASP A 104 -4.90 -3.49 -2.53
N PRO A 105 -5.77 -4.51 -2.61
CA PRO A 105 -6.83 -4.75 -1.64
C PRO A 105 -6.32 -5.15 -0.25
N ALA A 106 -5.05 -5.54 -0.11
CA ALA A 106 -4.45 -5.80 1.20
C ALA A 106 -3.99 -4.51 1.91
N THR A 107 -4.07 -3.35 1.25
CA THR A 107 -3.70 -2.08 1.85
C THR A 107 -4.66 -1.72 2.99
N GLN A 108 -4.09 -1.32 4.11
CA GLN A 108 -4.82 -0.81 5.25
C GLN A 108 -4.39 0.61 5.55
N ALA A 109 -5.32 1.42 6.07
CA ALA A 109 -5.03 2.78 6.47
C ALA A 109 -5.55 3.08 7.87
N GLN A 110 -4.78 3.88 8.60
CA GLN A 110 -5.12 4.32 9.94
C GLN A 110 -4.84 5.82 10.08
N VAL A 111 -5.80 6.57 10.61
CA VAL A 111 -5.56 7.96 11.00
C VAL A 111 -4.94 7.98 12.40
N VAL A 112 -3.84 8.71 12.58
CA VAL A 112 -3.15 8.77 13.88
C VAL A 112 -3.88 9.74 14.81
N GLY A 113 -4.33 9.25 15.96
CA GLY A 113 -4.98 10.08 16.99
C GLY A 113 -6.41 10.52 16.66
N ALA A 114 -6.99 10.06 15.55
CA ALA A 114 -8.36 10.37 15.15
C ALA A 114 -8.99 9.19 14.38
N ALA A 115 -10.29 9.28 14.11
CA ALA A 115 -11.01 8.27 13.32
C ALA A 115 -11.13 8.63 11.83
N THR A 116 -10.91 9.91 11.49
CA THR A 116 -11.14 10.48 10.17
C THR A 116 -10.16 11.62 9.91
N VAL A 117 -9.94 11.95 8.65
CA VAL A 117 -9.21 13.15 8.23
C VAL A 117 -10.21 14.22 7.80
N VAL A 118 -10.07 15.43 8.32
CA VAL A 118 -10.84 16.62 7.92
C VAL A 118 -10.12 17.30 6.76
N LEU A 119 -10.87 17.63 5.71
CA LEU A 119 -10.33 18.16 4.44
C LEU A 119 -10.80 19.58 4.11
N GLY A 120 -11.58 20.21 4.98
CA GLY A 120 -12.04 21.59 4.80
C GLY A 120 -13.46 21.77 5.31
N PRO A 121 -14.10 22.92 5.00
CA PRO A 121 -13.71 23.90 3.98
C PRO A 121 -12.59 24.88 4.40
N GLU A 122 -12.12 24.80 5.64
CA GLU A 122 -11.12 25.71 6.20
C GLU A 122 -9.79 25.65 5.45
N ALA A 123 -9.18 26.81 5.20
CA ALA A 123 -7.88 26.92 4.52
C ALA A 123 -6.70 26.48 5.40
N ILE A 124 -6.86 26.55 6.73
CA ILE A 124 -5.86 26.16 7.71
C ILE A 124 -6.48 25.09 8.59
N LEU A 125 -5.93 23.89 8.53
CA LEU A 125 -6.39 22.74 9.31
C LEU A 125 -5.36 22.39 10.39
N PRO A 126 -5.73 21.61 11.43
CA PRO A 126 -4.74 21.05 12.33
C PRO A 126 -3.84 20.04 11.60
N PRO A 127 -2.63 19.76 12.12
CA PRO A 127 -1.78 18.71 11.58
C PRO A 127 -2.47 17.34 11.64
N GLN A 128 -2.40 16.59 10.55
CA GLN A 128 -3.06 15.29 10.41
C GLN A 128 -2.11 14.28 9.79
N ARG A 129 -2.21 13.02 10.25
CA ARG A 129 -1.34 11.93 9.82
C ARG A 129 -2.16 10.69 9.49
N ILE A 130 -1.80 10.06 8.37
CA ILE A 130 -2.36 8.80 7.89
C ILE A 130 -1.22 7.80 7.76
N VAL A 131 -1.39 6.61 8.31
CA VAL A 131 -0.46 5.50 8.18
C VAL A 131 -1.06 4.49 7.23
N LEU A 132 -0.40 4.26 6.10
CA LEU A 132 -0.69 3.16 5.19
C LEU A 132 0.17 1.96 5.55
N ARG A 133 -0.41 0.77 5.45
CA ARG A 133 0.27 -0.51 5.68
C ARG A 133 -0.07 -1.47 4.55
N LEU A 134 0.93 -2.23 4.10
CA LEU A 134 0.78 -3.34 3.18
C LEU A 134 1.78 -4.42 3.63
N GLU A 135 1.27 -5.56 4.09
CA GLU A 135 2.08 -6.60 4.72
C GLU A 135 2.97 -6.03 5.86
N ASN A 136 4.30 -6.19 5.76
CA ASN A 136 5.27 -5.63 6.70
C ASN A 136 5.77 -4.22 6.32
N GLN A 137 5.25 -3.61 5.26
CA GLN A 137 5.62 -2.26 4.85
C GLN A 137 4.69 -1.21 5.48
N ARG A 138 5.25 -0.04 5.75
CA ARG A 138 4.54 1.10 6.34
C ARG A 138 4.98 2.39 5.65
N LEU A 139 4.01 3.22 5.29
CA LEU A 139 4.21 4.55 4.76
C LEU A 139 3.33 5.53 5.52
N GLU A 140 3.86 6.70 5.86
CA GLU A 140 3.13 7.71 6.60
C GLU A 140 2.94 8.95 5.73
N LEU A 141 1.70 9.39 5.57
CA LEU A 141 1.34 10.66 4.97
C LEU A 141 1.03 11.67 6.06
N ALA A 142 1.57 12.88 5.95
CA ALA A 142 1.37 13.96 6.90
C ALA A 142 1.05 15.26 6.18
N SER A 143 0.21 16.08 6.80
CA SER A 143 -0.01 17.48 6.44
C SER A 143 0.05 18.29 7.73
N ASP A 144 0.72 19.45 7.68
CA ASP A 144 0.70 20.46 8.75
C ASP A 144 -0.59 21.29 8.76
N GLY A 145 -1.46 21.07 7.76
CA GLY A 145 -2.72 21.75 7.57
C GLY A 145 -2.68 22.94 6.63
N LEU A 146 -1.49 23.39 6.22
CA LEU A 146 -1.28 24.44 5.21
C LEU A 146 -0.95 23.82 3.85
N GLY A 147 -0.07 22.84 3.85
CA GLY A 147 0.37 22.13 2.67
C GLY A 147 -0.44 20.86 2.36
N PRO A 148 -0.23 20.28 1.17
CA PRO A 148 -0.81 19.00 0.82
C PRO A 148 -0.28 17.88 1.72
N PHE A 149 -0.98 16.74 1.73
CA PHE A 149 -0.42 15.54 2.34
C PHE A 149 0.83 15.06 1.58
N ALA A 150 1.92 14.83 2.31
CA ALA A 150 3.19 14.33 1.78
C ALA A 150 3.74 13.19 2.64
N VAL A 151 4.65 12.39 2.08
CA VAL A 151 5.30 11.29 2.83
C VAL A 151 6.14 11.87 3.97
N ALA A 152 5.90 11.42 5.20
CA ALA A 152 6.68 11.84 6.36
C ALA A 152 8.14 11.37 6.19
N GLY A 153 9.04 12.34 5.92
CA GLY A 153 10.47 12.09 5.64
C GLY A 153 10.97 12.61 4.29
N SER A 154 10.09 12.96 3.34
CA SER A 154 10.50 13.49 2.02
C SER A 154 10.66 15.01 1.95
N GLY A 155 10.51 15.75 3.05
CA GLY A 155 10.79 17.19 3.11
C GLY A 155 9.98 17.95 4.17
N ALA A 156 10.70 18.73 4.97
CA ALA A 156 10.24 19.81 5.87
C ALA A 156 9.21 19.45 6.96
N ALA A 157 9.74 19.09 8.14
CA ALA A 157 9.19 19.60 9.39
C ALA A 157 9.73 21.02 9.62
N PRO A 158 8.87 22.03 9.76
CA PRO A 158 9.08 23.14 10.69
C PRO A 158 8.34 22.90 12.01
#